data_AF-A0A2T1D6A1-F1
#
_entry.id   AF-A0A2T1D6A1-F1
#
_cell.length_a   1.000
_cell.length_b   1.000
_cell.length_c   1.000
_cell.angle_alpha   90.00
_cell.angle_beta   90.00
_cell.angle_gamma   90.00
#
_symmetry.space_group_name_H-M   'P 1'
#
loop_
_entity.id
_entity.type
_entity.pdbx_description
1 polymer ?
#
loop_
_entity_poly.entity_id
_entity_poly.type
_entity_poly.pdbx_seq_one_letter_code
_entity_poly.pdbx_strand_id
1 'polypeptide(L)' 'MKISIDSVEVEILHSDTPLTSAQAAVLDFLHNLVMEGSAQVSSSAMVKKFGFRSPLPLISRLNHLIQKGRLRLLPE' A
#
# COMPACT_ATOMS: atom_id res chain seq x y z
N MET A 1 -9.35 -2.65 -6.97
CA MET A 1 -9.74 -1.63 -5.95
C MET A 1 -8.72 -0.51 -5.99
N LYS A 2 -9.09 0.77 -5.93
CA LYS A 2 -8.14 1.89 -6.11
C LYS A 2 -7.99 2.72 -4.83
N ILE A 3 -6.77 3.19 -4.58
CA ILE A 3 -6.43 4.10 -3.49
C ILE A 3 -5.36 5.10 -3.94
N SER A 4 -5.47 6.36 -3.50
CA SER A 4 -4.47 7.39 -3.75
C SER A 4 -3.48 7.49 -2.58
N ILE A 5 -2.18 7.44 -2.85
CA ILE A 5 -1.08 7.65 -1.89
C ILE A 5 -0.28 8.88 -2.31
N ASP A 6 -0.35 9.98 -1.55
CA ASP A 6 0.31 11.26 -1.90
C ASP A 6 0.04 11.72 -3.35
N SER A 7 -1.20 11.55 -3.83
CA SER A 7 -1.64 11.84 -5.21
C SER A 7 -1.24 10.79 -6.25
N VAL A 8 -0.52 9.73 -5.88
CA VAL A 8 -0.24 8.59 -6.77
C VAL A 8 -1.38 7.59 -6.67
N GLU A 9 -2.05 7.30 -7.78
CA GLU A 9 -3.08 6.27 -7.82
C GLU A 9 -2.47 4.87 -7.84
N VAL A 10 -2.94 4.02 -6.93
CA VAL A 10 -2.54 2.63 -6.78
C VAL A 10 -3.76 1.74 -6.87
N GLU A 11 -3.69 0.73 -7.73
CA GLU A 11 -4.66 -0.35 -7.80
C GLU A 11 -4.19 -1.55 -6.97
N ILE A 12 -5.05 -2.02 -6.06
CA ILE A 12 -4.90 -3.26 -5.31
C ILE A 12 -5.41 -4.41 -6.17
N LEU A 13 -4.53 -5.35 -6.44
CA LEU A 13 -4.77 -6.55 -7.26
C LEU A 13 -5.01 -7.78 -6.38
N HIS A 14 -5.91 -8.65 -6.83
CA HIS A 14 -6.10 -9.97 -6.23
C HIS A 14 -5.09 -10.95 -6.80
N SER A 15 -4.36 -11.65 -5.93
CA SER A 15 -3.29 -12.58 -6.31
C SER A 15 -3.03 -13.53 -5.15
N ASP A 16 -2.56 -14.75 -5.47
CA ASP A 16 -2.17 -15.76 -4.48
C ASP A 16 -0.68 -15.72 -4.13
N THR A 17 0.07 -14.72 -4.64
CA THR A 17 1.51 -14.59 -4.37
C THR A 17 1.74 -14.43 -2.85
N PRO A 18 2.59 -15.28 -2.24
CA PRO A 18 2.83 -15.24 -0.80
C PRO A 18 3.51 -13.94 -0.36
N LEU A 19 3.07 -13.42 0.78
CA LEU A 19 3.55 -12.18 1.38
C LEU A 19 4.19 -12.44 2.73
N THR A 20 5.18 -11.62 3.08
CA THR A 20 5.66 -11.57 4.47
C THR A 20 4.60 -10.90 5.34
N SER A 21 4.61 -11.14 6.65
CA SER A 21 3.65 -10.53 7.58
C SER A 21 3.65 -9.00 7.48
N ALA A 22 4.82 -8.39 7.25
CA ALA A 22 4.93 -6.95 7.11
C ALA A 22 4.38 -6.42 5.76
N GLN A 23 4.45 -7.22 4.69
CA GLN A 23 3.84 -6.90 3.39
C GLN A 23 2.31 -7.05 3.45
N ALA A 24 1.83 -8.14 4.05
CA ALA A 24 0.41 -8.40 4.28
C ALA A 24 -0.22 -7.26 5.10
N ALA A 25 0.41 -6.86 6.21
CA ALA A 25 -0.11 -5.76 7.05
C ALA A 25 -0.26 -4.42 6.29
N VAL A 26 0.66 -4.12 5.37
CA VAL A 26 0.54 -2.92 4.50
C VAL A 26 -0.61 -3.08 3.51
N LEU A 27 -0.73 -4.24 2.89
CA LEU A 27 -1.80 -4.53 1.93
C LEU A 27 -3.19 -4.51 2.59
N ASP A 28 -3.33 -5.15 3.75
CA ASP A 28 -4.57 -5.22 4.52
C ASP A 28 -5.01 -3.83 4.99
N PHE A 29 -4.05 -2.99 5.41
CA PHE A 29 -4.34 -1.61 5.75
C PHE A 29 -4.90 -0.81 4.56
N LEU A 30 -4.28 -0.93 3.38
CA LEU A 30 -4.78 -0.28 2.16
C LEU A 30 -6.16 -0.82 1.77
N HIS A 31 -6.37 -2.13 1.90
CA HIS A 31 -7.65 -2.77 1.62
C HIS A 31 -8.76 -2.26 2.55
N ASN A 32 -8.49 -2.19 3.85
CA ASN A 32 -9.45 -1.70 4.84
C ASN A 32 -9.81 -0.24 4.60
N LEU A 33 -8.84 0.62 4.25
CA LEU A 33 -9.12 2.00 3.89
C LEU A 33 -10.12 2.11 2.74
N VAL A 34 -9.93 1.32 1.68
CA VAL A 34 -10.88 1.30 0.54
C VAL A 34 -12.25 0.79 0.97
N MET A 35 -12.32 -0.27 1.79
CA MET A 35 -13.57 -0.83 2.29
C MET A 35 -14.33 0.13 3.22
N GLU A 36 -13.61 0.97 3.97
CA GLU A 36 -14.17 2.02 4.83
C GLU A 36 -14.56 3.29 4.05
N GLY A 37 -14.40 3.29 2.72
CA GLY A 37 -14.71 4.43 1.85
C GLY A 37 -13.63 5.51 1.81
N SER A 38 -12.50 5.29 2.48
CA SER A 38 -11.34 6.18 2.48
C SER A 38 -10.39 5.82 1.34
N ALA A 39 -10.64 6.36 0.14
CA ALA A 39 -9.83 6.09 -1.04
C ALA A 39 -8.51 6.91 -1.11
N GLN A 40 -8.08 7.55 -0.02
CA GLN A 40 -6.88 8.38 0.02
C GLN A 40 -6.12 8.24 1.34
N VAL A 41 -4.80 8.16 1.27
CA VAL A 41 -3.90 8.14 2.43
C VAL A 41 -2.59 8.86 2.11
N SER A 42 -1.94 9.47 3.10
CA SER A 42 -0.60 10.04 2.91
C SER A 42 0.48 9.06 3.34
N SER A 43 1.64 9.07 2.67
CA SER A 43 2.76 8.20 3.08
C SER A 43 3.23 8.53 4.50
N SER A 44 3.14 9.80 4.92
CA SER A 44 3.47 10.22 6.28
C SER A 44 2.54 9.61 7.35
N ALA A 45 1.25 9.48 7.06
CA ALA A 45 0.29 8.81 7.94
C ALA A 45 0.60 7.32 8.04
N MET A 46 0.94 6.67 6.93
CA MET A 46 1.36 5.27 6.91
C MET A 46 2.65 5.04 7.70
N VAL A 47 3.66 5.90 7.53
CA VAL A 47 4.93 5.84 8.28
C VAL A 47 4.66 5.87 9.79
N LYS A 48 3.79 6.77 10.25
CA LYS A 48 3.36 6.84 11.65
C LYS A 48 2.59 5.58 12.08
N LYS A 49 1.63 5.12 11.27
CA LYS A 49 0.80 3.94 11.55
C LYS A 49 1.63 2.67 11.76
N PHE A 50 2.68 2.48 10.96
CA PHE A 50 3.57 1.32 11.04
C PHE A 50 4.82 1.55 11.92
N GLY A 51 4.95 2.70 12.56
CA GLY A 51 6.05 3.00 13.48
C GLY A 51 7.43 3.09 12.80
N PHE A 52 7.49 3.45 11.51
CA PHE A 52 8.76 3.58 10.82
C PHE A 52 9.47 4.89 11.21
N ARG A 53 10.79 4.81 11.39
CA ARG A 53 11.64 5.98 11.67
C ARG A 53 11.93 6.83 10.42
N SER A 54 11.66 6.29 9.24
CA SER A 54 11.87 6.95 7.94
C SER A 54 10.88 6.39 6.91
N PRO A 55 10.69 7.04 5.75
CA PRO A 55 9.77 6.57 4.71
C PRO A 55 10.32 5.39 3.89
N LEU A 56 11.65 5.17 3.88
CA LEU A 56 12.28 4.15 3.04
C LEU A 56 11.74 2.72 3.27
N PRO A 57 11.52 2.25 4.52
CA PRO A 57 10.95 0.93 4.76
C PRO A 57 9.52 0.78 4.25
N LEU A 58 8.74 1.87 4.21
CA LEU A 58 7.39 1.85 3.63
C LEU A 58 7.48 1.74 2.10
N ILE A 59 8.29 2.62 1.48
CA ILE A 59 8.51 2.64 0.03
C ILE A 59 9.01 1.29 -0.47
N SER A 60 9.99 0.69 0.23
CA SER A 60 10.50 -0.64 -0.09
C SER A 60 9.39 -1.71 -0.06
N ARG A 61 8.49 -1.68 0.92
CA ARG A 61 7.36 -2.61 1.00
C ARG A 61 6.35 -2.41 -0.12
N LEU A 62 6.01 -1.17 -0.43
CA LEU A 62 5.12 -0.85 -1.55
C LEU A 62 5.72 -1.33 -2.88
N ASN A 63 7.00 -1.09 -3.11
CA ASN A 63 7.72 -1.58 -4.29
C ASN A 63 7.73 -3.11 -4.37
N HIS A 64 7.95 -3.81 -3.26
CA HIS A 64 7.87 -5.27 -3.25
C HIS A 64 6.45 -5.78 -3.54
N LEU A 65 5.42 -5.10 -3.05
CA LEU A 65 4.03 -5.45 -3.36
C LEU A 65 3.72 -5.23 -4.85
N ILE A 66 4.30 -4.18 -5.47
CA ILE A 66 4.20 -3.96 -6.92
C ILE A 66 4.90 -5.09 -7.69
N GLN A 67 6.15 -5.41 -7.33
CA GLN A 67 6.92 -6.49 -7.97
C GLN A 67 6.22 -7.86 -7.87
N LYS A 68 5.50 -8.09 -6.77
CA LYS A 68 4.73 -9.32 -6.53
C LYS A 68 3.35 -9.33 -7.20
N GLY A 69 2.98 -8.29 -7.94
CA GLY A 69 1.68 -8.16 -8.59
C GLY A 69 0.52 -8.00 -7.62
N ARG A 70 0.76 -7.47 -6.42
CA ARG A 70 -0.29 -7.13 -5.43
C ARG A 70 -0.78 -5.70 -5.57
N LEU A 71 0.09 -4.82 -6.04
CA LEU A 71 -0.21 -3.42 -6.31
C LEU A 71 0.19 -3.09 -7.75
N ARG A 72 -0.51 -2.13 -8.33
CA ARG A 72 -0.17 -1.56 -9.64
C ARG A 72 -0.27 -0.04 -9.56
N LEU A 73 0.77 0.63 -10.05
CA LEU A 73 0.73 2.08 -10.25
C LEU A 73 -0.15 2.38 -11.47
N LEU A 74 -1.11 3.29 -11.33
CA LEU A 74 -1.90 3.76 -12.45
C LEU A 74 -1.23 4.99 -13.07
N PRO A 75 -1.23 5.12 -14.41
CA PRO A 75 -0.72 6.32 -15.08
C PRO A 75 -1.58 7.55 -14.74
N GLU A 76 -0.95 8.72 -14.82
CA GLU A 76 -1.59 10.04 -14.67
C GLU A 76 -2.62 10.33 -15.77
#